data_AF-A0A7V9SI86-F1
#
_entry.id   AF-A0A7V9SI86-F1
#
_cell.length_a   1.000
_cell.length_b   1.000
_cell.length_c   1.000
_cell.angle_alpha   90.00
_cell.angle_beta   90.00
_cell.angle_gamma   90.00
#
_symmetry.space_group_name_H-M   'P 1'
#
loop_
_entity.id
_entity.type
_entity.pdbx_description
1 polymer ?
#
loop_
_entity_poly.entity_id
_entity_poly.type
_entity_poly.pdbx_seq_one_letter_code
_entity_poly.pdbx_strand_id
1 'polypeptide(L)'
;MKVQKNLSEISERLSKAREELRIAEEQVLFQSDVMEDAKTRMLVSETPLADREFRTARDDYERLVAQRGRAQAEIVELQGEQDRLLDRMLGPRS
;
A
#
# COMPACT_ATOMS: atom_id res chain seq x y z
N MET A 1 23.41 9.61 21.37
CA MET A 1 21.98 9.91 21.60
C MET A 1 21.18 10.27 20.34
N LYS A 2 21.63 11.16 19.43
CA LYS A 2 20.81 11.55 18.25
C LYS A 2 20.48 10.40 17.29
N VAL A 3 21.43 9.50 17.02
CA VAL A 3 21.20 8.38 16.07
C VAL A 3 20.22 7.34 16.60
N GLN A 4 20.28 7.01 17.89
CA GLN A 4 19.30 6.13 18.55
C GLN A 4 17.88 6.71 18.50
N LYS A 5 17.74 8.03 18.72
CA LYS A 5 16.45 8.71 18.61
C LYS A 5 15.88 8.60 17.19
N ASN A 6 16.72 8.86 16.18
CA ASN A 6 16.31 8.73 14.77
C ASN A 6 15.92 7.30 14.40
N LEU A 7 16.64 6.28 14.90
CA LEU A 7 16.28 4.87 14.69
C LEU A 7 14.94 4.50 15.34
N SER A 8 14.66 5.04 16.53
CA SER A 8 13.37 4.84 17.18
C SER A 8 12.22 5.45 16.38
N GLU A 9 12.42 6.65 15.84
CA GLU A 9 11.43 7.33 15.00
C GLU A 9 11.17 6.58 13.69
N ILE A 10 12.22 6.11 13.01
CA ILE A 10 12.09 5.26 11.81
C ILE A 10 11.36 3.95 12.13
N SER A 11 11.64 3.34 13.28
CA SER A 11 10.97 2.09 13.69
C SER A 11 9.48 2.32 13.93
N GLU A 12 9.09 3.45 14.53
CA GLU A 12 7.69 3.82 14.70
C GLU A 12 7.00 4.04 13.35
N ARG A 13 7.65 4.78 12.44
CA ARG A 13 7.15 5.01 11.08
C ARG A 13 7.01 3.71 10.29
N LEU A 14 7.99 2.80 10.41
CA LEU A 14 7.92 1.47 9.78
C LEU A 14 6.73 0.66 10.29
N SER A 15 6.45 0.71 11.59
CA SER A 15 5.30 0.01 12.17
C SER A 15 3.99 0.55 11.60
N LYS A 16 3.87 1.88 11.45
CA LYS A 16 2.69 2.53 10.87
C LYS A 16 2.53 2.18 9.39
N ALA A 17 3.59 2.32 8.59
CA ALA A 17 3.55 2.02 7.16
C ALA A 17 3.23 0.54 6.88
N ARG A 18 3.71 -0.38 7.72
CA ARG A 18 3.36 -1.82 7.63
C ARG A 18 1.89 -2.08 7.94
N GLU A 19 1.34 -1.40 8.93
CA GLU A 19 -0.09 -1.51 9.26
C GLU A 19 -0.96 -0.92 8.15
N GLU A 20 -0.57 0.23 7.60
CA GLU A 20 -1.23 0.84 6.45
C GLU A 20 -1.17 -0.07 5.21
N LEU A 21 -0.03 -0.74 4.97
CA LEU A 21 0.10 -1.72 3.91
C LEU A 21 -0.87 -2.89 4.10
N ARG A 22 -0.93 -3.46 5.31
CA ARG A 22 -1.83 -4.58 5.63
C ARG A 22 -3.29 -4.21 5.36
N ILE A 23 -3.72 -3.03 5.81
CA ILE A 23 -5.07 -2.52 5.57
C ILE A 23 -5.32 -2.32 4.07
N ALA A 24 -4.37 -1.73 3.34
CA ALA A 24 -4.50 -1.50 1.91
C ALA A 24 -4.57 -2.83 1.12
N GLU A 25 -3.82 -3.85 1.54
CA GLU A 25 -3.88 -5.20 0.97
C GLU A 25 -5.27 -5.84 1.15
N GLU A 26 -5.85 -5.74 2.35
CA GLU A 26 -7.22 -6.22 2.62
C GLU A 26 -8.26 -5.46 1.78
N GLN A 27 -8.12 -4.15 1.66
CA GLN A 27 -9.01 -3.32 0.84
C GLN A 27 -8.90 -3.64 -0.65
N VAL A 28 -7.69 -3.84 -1.18
CA VAL A 28 -7.47 -4.24 -2.57
C VAL A 28 -8.11 -5.58 -2.87
N LEU A 29 -7.97 -6.56 -1.96
CA LEU A 29 -8.58 -7.87 -2.11
C LEU A 29 -10.11 -7.76 -2.18
N PHE A 30 -10.72 -7.08 -1.20
CA PHE A 30 -12.17 -6.88 -1.18
C PHE A 30 -12.69 -6.14 -2.43
N GLN A 31 -12.02 -5.05 -2.81
CA GLN A 31 -12.45 -4.25 -3.96
C GLN A 31 -12.26 -4.98 -5.29
N SER A 32 -11.30 -5.91 -5.38
CA SER A 32 -11.14 -6.78 -6.55
C SER A 32 -12.41 -7.60 -6.80
N ASP A 33 -12.99 -8.18 -5.75
CA ASP A 33 -14.22 -8.97 -5.85
C ASP A 33 -15.40 -8.09 -6.28
N VAL A 34 -15.52 -6.89 -5.70
CA VAL A 34 -16.55 -5.90 -6.07
C VAL A 34 -16.43 -5.50 -7.55
N MET A 35 -15.21 -5.27 -8.03
CA MET A 35 -14.95 -4.91 -9.42
C MET A 35 -15.31 -6.06 -10.38
N GLU A 36 -14.94 -7.30 -10.06
CA GLU A 36 -15.27 -8.47 -10.90
C GLU A 36 -16.79 -8.76 -10.92
N ASP A 37 -17.50 -8.55 -9.82
CA ASP A 37 -18.97 -8.62 -9.79
C ASP A 37 -19.60 -7.53 -10.69
N ALA A 38 -19.12 -6.30 -10.59
CA ALA A 38 -19.61 -5.20 -11.42
C ALA A 38 -19.34 -5.45 -12.92
N LYS A 39 -18.17 -6.00 -13.24
CA LYS A 39 -17.80 -6.42 -14.61
C LYS A 39 -18.73 -7.52 -15.13
N THR A 40 -19.07 -8.49 -14.29
CA THR A 40 -20.04 -9.53 -14.64
C THR A 40 -21.41 -8.92 -14.97
N ARG A 41 -21.91 -8.01 -14.13
CA ARG A 41 -23.20 -7.31 -14.39
C ARG A 41 -23.18 -6.47 -15.67
N MET A 42 -22.08 -5.77 -15.91
CA MET A 42 -21.85 -4.98 -17.13
C MET A 42 -21.97 -5.86 -18.39
N LEU A 43 -21.26 -6.99 -18.41
CA LEU A 43 -21.27 -7.92 -19.55
C LEU A 43 -22.62 -8.60 -19.77
N VAL A 44 -23.37 -8.88 -18.70
CA VAL A 44 -24.67 -9.57 -18.81
C VAL A 44 -25.81 -8.62 -19.18
N SER A 45 -25.79 -7.41 -18.62
CA SER A 45 -26.94 -6.49 -18.73
C SER A 45 -26.84 -5.56 -19.93
N GLU A 46 -25.63 -5.28 -20.42
CA GLU A 46 -25.36 -4.37 -21.55
C GLU A 46 -26.07 -3.00 -21.44
N THR A 47 -26.25 -2.53 -20.20
CA THR A 47 -26.91 -1.25 -19.93
C THR A 47 -25.90 -0.14 -19.64
N PRO A 48 -26.20 1.12 -20.02
CA PRO A 48 -25.35 2.26 -19.66
C PRO A 48 -25.14 2.44 -18.15
N LEU A 49 -26.06 1.95 -17.32
CA LEU A 49 -25.93 1.98 -15.86
C LEU A 49 -24.84 1.01 -15.39
N ALA A 50 -24.89 -0.24 -15.86
CA ALA A 50 -23.91 -1.26 -15.49
C ALA A 50 -22.48 -0.90 -15.96
N ASP A 51 -22.36 -0.25 -17.13
CA ASP A 51 -21.09 0.33 -17.60
C ASP A 51 -20.52 1.37 -16.63
N ARG A 52 -21.37 2.24 -16.08
CA ARG A 52 -20.95 3.27 -15.12
C ARG A 52 -20.52 2.65 -13.80
N GLU A 53 -21.29 1.70 -13.28
CA GLU A 53 -20.96 0.98 -12.04
C GLU A 53 -19.61 0.27 -12.14
N PHE A 54 -19.34 -0.43 -13.25
CA PHE A 54 -18.06 -1.08 -13.47
C PHE A 54 -16.91 -0.07 -13.51
N ARG A 55 -17.07 1.06 -14.22
CA ARG A 55 -16.04 2.11 -14.26
C ARG A 55 -15.73 2.65 -12.87
N THR A 56 -16.76 2.95 -12.06
CA THR A 56 -16.56 3.39 -10.67
C THR A 56 -15.81 2.33 -9.86
N ALA A 57 -16.25 1.07 -9.90
CA ALA A 57 -15.61 0.00 -9.13
C ALA A 57 -14.14 -0.22 -9.52
N ARG A 58 -13.83 -0.11 -10.82
CA ARG A 58 -12.46 -0.20 -11.35
C ARG A 58 -11.61 0.99 -10.92
N ASP A 59 -12.12 2.21 -11.03
CA ASP A 59 -11.37 3.41 -10.66
C ASP A 59 -11.06 3.42 -9.14
N ASP A 60 -11.98 2.91 -8.32
CA ASP A 60 -11.78 2.70 -6.88
C ASP A 60 -10.72 1.61 -6.60
N TYR A 61 -10.77 0.49 -7.33
CA TYR A 61 -9.75 -0.56 -7.25
C TYR A 61 -8.35 -0.02 -7.59
N GLU A 62 -8.22 0.71 -8.70
CA GLU A 62 -6.94 1.31 -9.14
C GLU A 62 -6.39 2.28 -8.10
N ARG A 63 -7.26 3.08 -7.46
CA ARG A 63 -6.87 3.99 -6.37
C ARG A 63 -6.29 3.23 -5.18
N LEU A 64 -6.91 2.12 -4.78
CA LEU A 64 -6.44 1.27 -3.68
C LEU A 64 -5.12 0.57 -4.02
N VAL A 65 -4.97 0.07 -5.25
CA VAL A 65 -3.69 -0.48 -5.73
C VAL A 65 -2.58 0.56 -5.67
N ALA A 66 -2.86 1.80 -6.09
CA ALA A 66 -1.88 2.88 -5.98
C ALA A 66 -1.55 3.22 -4.52
N GLN A 67 -2.51 3.16 -3.60
CA GLN A 67 -2.28 3.35 -2.17
C GLN A 67 -1.39 2.24 -1.58
N ARG A 68 -1.69 0.97 -1.90
CA ARG A 68 -0.84 -0.17 -1.52
C ARG A 68 0.59 0.02 -2.00
N GLY A 69 0.76 0.43 -3.26
CA GLY A 69 2.08 0.69 -3.84
C GLY A 69 2.85 1.81 -3.11
N ARG A 70 2.17 2.89 -2.69
CA ARG A 70 2.79 3.97 -1.90
C ARG A 70 3.26 3.48 -0.54
N ALA A 71 2.45 2.69 0.18
CA ALA A 71 2.84 2.12 1.47
C ALA A 71 4.04 1.16 1.34
N GLN A 72 4.06 0.33 0.29
CA GLN A 72 5.21 -0.53 -0.02
C GLN A 72 6.49 0.27 -0.27
N ALA A 73 6.40 1.36 -1.05
CA ALA A 73 7.54 2.22 -1.33
C ALA A 73 8.08 2.89 -0.06
N GLU A 74 7.20 3.42 0.79
CA GLU A 74 7.60 4.05 2.06
C GLU A 74 8.32 3.07 2.98
N ILE A 75 7.86 1.81 3.08
CA ILE A 75 8.55 0.78 3.85
C ILE A 75 9.97 0.55 3.34
N VAL A 76 10.15 0.43 2.02
CA VAL A 76 11.48 0.23 1.41
C VAL A 76 12.41 1.41 1.70
N GLU A 77 11.91 2.64 1.57
CA GLU A 77 12.68 3.86 1.86
C GLU A 77 13.11 3.92 3.33
N LEU A 78 12.18 3.65 4.26
CA LEU A 78 12.45 3.63 5.70
C LEU A 78 13.42 2.52 6.10
N GLN A 79 13.33 1.34 5.50
CA GLN A 79 14.28 0.24 5.72
C GLN A 79 15.69 0.65 5.25
N GLY A 80 15.80 1.27 4.07
CA GLY A 80 17.07 1.78 3.57
C GLY A 80 17.67 2.88 4.46
N GLU A 81 16.84 3.75 5.04
CA GLU A 81 17.29 4.75 6.00
C GLU A 81 17.74 4.12 7.32
N GLN A 82 17.00 3.13 7.82
CA GLN A 82 17.35 2.37 9.01
C GLN A 82 18.73 1.70 8.85
N ASP A 83 18.95 0.99 7.74
CA ASP A 83 20.22 0.31 7.45
C ASP A 83 21.39 1.30 7.43
N ARG A 84 21.25 2.44 6.75
CA ARG A 84 22.28 3.50 6.72
C ARG A 84 22.61 4.04 8.12
N LEU A 85 21.62 4.18 8.99
CA LEU A 85 21.84 4.65 10.36
C LEU A 85 22.49 3.56 11.23
N LEU A 86 22.12 2.29 11.04
CA LEU A 86 22.75 1.16 11.71
C LEU A 86 24.21 1.02 11.31
N ASP A 87 24.54 1.14 10.03
CA ASP A 87 25.93 1.13 9.54
C ASP A 87 26.75 2.27 10.17
N ARG A 88 26.15 3.45 10.34
CA ARG A 88 26.83 4.59 11.01
C ARG A 88 27.07 4.34 12.49
N MET A 89 26.22 3.55 13.16
CA MET A 89 26.37 3.24 14.59
C MET A 89 27.32 2.08 14.86
N LEU A 90 27.29 1.06 14.00
CA LEU A 90 27.97 -0.22 14.24
C LEU A 90 29.21 -0.43 13.36
N GLY A 91 29.42 0.43 12.37
CA GLY A 91 30.35 0.19 11.27
C GLY A 91 29.68 -0.64 10.15
N PRO A 92 30.23 -0.62 8.92
CA PRO A 92 29.66 -1.38 7.80
C PRO A 92 29.63 -2.87 8.14
N ARG A 93 28.48 -3.53 7.95
CA ARG A 93 28.42 -5.00 8.00
C ARG A 93 29.26 -5.55 6.84
N SER A 94 30.36 -6.24 7.17
CA SER A 94 31.23 -6.95 6.21
C SER A 94 30.61 -8.28 5.79
#